data_AF-A0A6G4V9Y0-F1
#
_entry.id   AF-A0A6G4V9Y0-F1
#
_cell.length_a   1.000
_cell.length_b   1.000
_cell.length_c   1.000
_cell.angle_alpha   90.00
_cell.angle_beta   90.00
_cell.angle_gamma   90.00
#
_symmetry.space_group_name_H-M   'P 1'
#
loop_
_entity.id
_entity.type
_entity.pdbx_description
1 polymer ?
#
loop_
_entity_poly.entity_id
_entity_poly.type
_entity_poly.pdbx_seq_one_letter_code
_entity_poly.pdbx_strand_id
1 'polypeptide(L)'
;MRDLLGIEVPVICAPFGPWEEVGLAAAVCEAGGLGSLGTAVRSVDELREQWSALRVPAGEIVRRMAEEAEAVLTRLAPAAR
;
A
#
# COMPACT_ATOMS: atom_id res chain seq x y z
N MET A 1 11.58 -2.31 -15.29
CA MET A 1 10.98 -2.63 -13.98
C MET A 1 11.27 -1.54 -12.96
N ARG A 2 12.54 -1.23 -12.68
CA ARG A 2 12.96 -0.11 -11.80
C ARG A 2 12.28 1.21 -12.16
N ASP A 3 12.45 1.67 -13.40
CA ASP A 3 11.89 2.95 -13.87
C ASP A 3 10.35 2.96 -13.92
N LEU A 4 9.73 1.81 -14.22
CA LEU A 4 8.27 1.68 -14.25
C LEU A 4 7.67 1.81 -12.85
N LEU A 5 8.37 1.28 -11.85
CA LEU A 5 7.91 1.16 -10.46
C LEU A 5 8.64 2.12 -9.53
N GLY A 6 9.40 3.11 -10.03
CA GLY A 6 10.09 4.11 -9.19
C GLY A 6 10.95 3.54 -8.06
N ILE A 7 11.53 2.35 -8.24
CA ILE A 7 12.35 1.65 -7.23
C ILE A 7 13.82 1.55 -7.64
N GLU A 8 14.72 1.63 -6.67
CA GLU A 8 16.16 1.54 -6.86
C GLU A 8 16.64 0.10 -6.96
N VAL A 9 16.02 -0.82 -6.21
CA VAL A 9 16.35 -2.24 -6.16
C VAL A 9 15.19 -3.02 -6.80
N PRO A 10 15.44 -3.94 -7.75
CA PRO A 10 14.38 -4.70 -8.43
C PRO A 10 13.82 -5.82 -7.54
N VAL A 11 13.46 -5.51 -6.30
CA VAL A 11 12.92 -6.43 -5.30
C VAL A 11 11.52 -5.96 -4.90
N ILE A 12 10.59 -6.91 -4.88
CA ILE A 12 9.22 -6.72 -4.40
C ILE A 12 9.05 -7.61 -3.18
N CYS A 13 8.66 -7.03 -2.04
CA CYS A 13 8.29 -7.80 -0.87
C CYS A 13 6.86 -8.32 -1.07
N ALA A 14 6.68 -9.64 -1.07
CA ALA A 14 5.36 -10.24 -1.14
C ALA A 14 4.58 -9.94 0.15
N PRO A 15 3.31 -9.51 0.06
CA PRO A 15 2.50 -9.28 1.23
C PRO A 15 2.20 -10.60 1.93
N PHE A 16 2.12 -10.59 3.27
CA PHE A 16 1.83 -11.80 4.04
C PHE A 16 0.85 -11.58 5.18
N GLY A 17 -0.07 -10.62 5.07
CA GLY A 17 -1.19 -10.48 6.00
C GLY A 17 -1.91 -11.79 6.37
N PRO A 18 -2.60 -11.85 7.53
CA PRO A 18 -3.21 -10.70 8.22
C PRO A 18 -2.35 -10.01 9.29
N TRP A 19 -1.12 -10.45 9.53
CA TRP A 19 -0.26 -9.88 10.57
C TRP A 19 0.20 -8.44 10.31
N GLU A 20 0.87 -7.84 11.29
CA GLU A 20 1.54 -6.54 11.17
C GLU A 20 2.61 -6.64 10.08
N GLU A 21 2.51 -5.79 9.06
CA GLU A 21 3.41 -5.78 7.91
C GLU A 21 3.73 -4.36 7.42
N VAL A 22 3.17 -3.31 8.03
CA VAL A 22 3.36 -1.91 7.62
C VAL A 22 4.81 -1.51 7.87
N GLY A 23 5.36 -1.86 9.04
CA GLY A 23 6.76 -1.55 9.35
C GLY A 23 7.74 -2.20 8.37
N LEU A 24 7.48 -3.45 7.99
CA LEU A 24 8.30 -4.16 7.01
C LEU A 24 8.16 -3.57 5.60
N ALA A 25 6.93 -3.27 5.16
CA ALA A 25 6.69 -2.66 3.86
C ALA A 25 7.39 -1.28 3.76
N ALA A 26 7.33 -0.48 4.83
CA ALA A 26 8.05 0.78 4.92
C ALA A 26 9.57 0.59 4.81
N ALA A 27 10.15 -0.33 5.58
CA ALA A 27 11.59 -0.61 5.54
C ALA A 27 12.07 -1.07 4.15
N VAL A 28 11.26 -1.84 3.43
CA VAL A 28 11.57 -2.24 2.05
C VAL A 28 11.55 -1.04 1.10
N CYS A 29 10.56 -0.15 1.24
CA CYS A 29 10.50 1.09 0.47
C CYS A 29 11.70 2.00 0.76
N GLU A 30 12.08 2.17 2.02
CA GLU A 30 13.26 2.95 2.45
C GLU A 30 14.57 2.37 1.91
N ALA A 31 14.66 1.04 1.79
CA ALA A 31 15.79 0.36 1.15
C ALA A 31 15.77 0.43 -0.39
N GLY A 32 14.82 1.16 -0.98
CA GLY A 32 14.69 1.35 -2.42
C GLY A 32 13.99 0.21 -3.17
N GLY A 33 13.35 -0.74 -2.47
CA GLY A 33 12.51 -1.79 -3.06
C GLY A 33 11.02 -1.42 -3.07
N LEU A 34 10.16 -2.36 -3.46
CA LEU A 34 8.70 -2.20 -3.40
C LEU A 34 8.11 -2.98 -2.22
N GLY A 35 7.64 -2.25 -1.20
CA GLY A 35 6.83 -2.81 -0.11
C GLY A 35 5.38 -3.04 -0.53
N SER A 36 4.78 -4.13 -0.05
CA SER A 36 3.38 -4.49 -0.34
C SER A 36 2.61 -4.80 0.95
N LEU A 37 1.31 -4.54 0.95
CA LEU A 37 0.41 -4.88 2.06
C LEU A 37 -0.64 -5.90 1.60
N GLY A 38 -0.98 -6.86 2.45
CA GLY A 38 -2.05 -7.82 2.18
C GLY A 38 -3.42 -7.16 2.18
N THR A 39 -4.35 -7.68 1.38
CA THR A 39 -5.71 -7.11 1.31
C THR A 39 -6.81 -8.14 1.41
N ALA A 40 -6.51 -9.41 1.14
CA ALA A 40 -7.50 -10.46 0.91
C ALA A 40 -8.47 -10.71 2.09
N VAL A 41 -8.04 -10.46 3.31
CA VAL A 41 -8.78 -10.78 4.55
C VAL A 41 -9.05 -9.56 5.42
N ARG A 42 -8.95 -8.34 4.85
CA ARG A 42 -9.16 -7.08 5.58
C ARG A 42 -10.41 -6.37 5.11
N SER A 43 -11.11 -5.75 6.05
CA SER A 43 -12.17 -4.78 5.78
C SER A 43 -11.59 -3.51 5.14
N VAL A 44 -12.47 -2.73 4.53
CA VAL A 44 -12.09 -1.46 3.90
C VAL A 44 -11.50 -0.48 4.92
N ASP A 45 -12.02 -0.44 6.14
CA ASP A 45 -11.54 0.49 7.16
C ASP A 45 -10.15 0.07 7.67
N GLU A 46 -9.90 -1.22 7.85
CA GLU A 46 -8.55 -1.74 8.16
C GLU A 46 -7.54 -1.41 7.04
N LEU A 47 -7.96 -1.47 5.76
CA LEU A 47 -7.09 -1.09 4.65
C LEU A 47 -6.73 0.40 4.69
N ARG A 48 -7.69 1.27 4.99
CA ARG A 48 -7.45 2.72 5.15
C ARG A 48 -6.47 3.00 6.28
N GLU A 49 -6.61 2.31 7.40
CA GLU A 49 -5.68 2.42 8.53
C GLU A 49 -4.27 2.01 8.14
N GLN A 50 -4.10 0.88 7.44
CA GLN A 50 -2.79 0.43 6.99
C GLN A 50 -2.13 1.39 6.00
N TRP A 51 -2.88 1.91 5.00
CA TRP A 51 -2.34 2.88 4.04
C TRP A 51 -2.01 4.22 4.69
N SER A 52 -2.81 4.66 5.67
CA SER A 52 -2.52 5.86 6.45
C SER A 52 -1.22 5.71 7.22
N ALA A 53 -1.01 4.58 7.90
CA ALA A 53 0.21 4.28 8.62
C ALA A 53 1.44 4.19 7.69
N LEU A 54 1.28 3.61 6.50
CA LEU A 54 2.35 3.50 5.50
C LEU A 54 2.68 4.84 4.83
N ARG A 55 1.74 5.79 4.72
CA ARG A 55 1.96 7.10 4.09
C ARG A 55 2.91 8.02 4.86
N VAL A 56 3.13 7.77 6.15
CA VAL A 56 3.95 8.65 7.00
C VAL A 56 5.46 8.57 6.64
N PRO A 57 5.98 7.44 6.10
CA PRO A 57 7.33 7.38 5.50
C PRO A 57 7.40 7.18 3.97
N ALA A 58 6.30 6.86 3.25
CA ALA A 58 6.44 6.22 1.94
C ALA A 58 6.59 7.14 0.70
N GLY A 59 7.35 6.63 -0.28
CA GLY A 59 7.60 7.26 -1.59
C GLY A 59 6.38 7.40 -2.50
N GLU A 60 6.57 8.07 -3.64
CA GLU A 60 5.52 8.54 -4.57
C GLU A 60 4.51 7.47 -5.00
N ILE A 61 4.95 6.23 -5.24
CA ILE A 61 4.08 5.16 -5.73
C ILE A 61 3.12 4.64 -4.67
N VAL A 62 3.55 4.52 -3.41
CA VAL A 62 2.64 4.19 -2.32
C VAL A 62 1.57 5.26 -2.21
N ARG A 63 1.96 6.53 -2.39
CA ARG A 63 1.03 7.65 -2.37
C ARG A 63 -0.02 7.52 -3.49
N ARG A 64 0.41 7.19 -4.71
CA ARG A 64 -0.48 6.96 -5.86
C ARG A 64 -1.36 5.71 -5.70
N MET A 65 -0.83 4.61 -5.17
CA MET A 65 -1.62 3.40 -4.90
C MET A 65 -2.70 3.66 -3.86
N ALA A 66 -2.38 4.40 -2.79
CA ALA A 66 -3.35 4.82 -1.79
C ALA A 66 -4.43 5.72 -2.41
N GLU A 67 -4.06 6.69 -3.26
CA GLU A 67 -5.02 7.54 -3.98
C GLU A 67 -5.93 6.74 -4.92
N GLU A 68 -5.37 5.79 -5.69
CA GLU A 68 -6.14 4.93 -6.59
C GLU A 68 -7.09 4.02 -5.82
N ALA A 69 -6.63 3.44 -4.71
CA ALA A 69 -7.44 2.59 -3.86
C ALA A 69 -8.56 3.39 -3.18
N GLU A 70 -8.28 4.57 -2.63
CA GLU A 70 -9.29 5.50 -2.12
C GLU A 70 -10.33 5.83 -3.19
N ALA A 71 -9.90 6.15 -4.42
CA ALA A 71 -10.80 6.45 -5.51
C ALA A 71 -11.67 5.24 -5.91
N VAL A 72 -11.13 4.02 -5.86
CA VAL A 72 -11.92 2.78 -6.06
C VAL A 72 -12.93 2.61 -4.93
N LEU A 73 -12.52 2.78 -3.68
CA LEU A 73 -13.42 2.69 -2.53
C LEU A 73 -14.56 3.70 -2.61
N THR A 74 -14.28 4.95 -3.02
CA THR A 74 -15.32 5.96 -3.24
C THR A 74 -16.30 5.55 -4.34
N ARG A 75 -15.82 4.87 -5.40
CA ARG A 75 -16.69 4.37 -6.47
C ARG A 75 -17.52 3.16 -6.04
N LEU A 76 -17.01 2.36 -5.10
CA LEU A 76 -17.66 1.14 -4.60
C LEU A 76 -18.55 1.39 -3.39
N ALA A 77 -18.38 2.51 -2.68
CA ALA A 77 -19.30 2.92 -1.62
C ALA A 77 -20.70 3.06 -2.25
N PRO A 78 -21.70 2.28 -1.80
CA PRO A 78 -23.05 2.40 -2.34
C PRO A 78 -23.49 3.85 -2.15
N ALA A 79 -24.03 4.46 -3.22
CA ALA A 79 -24.65 5.77 -3.14
C ALA A 79 -25.60 5.77 -1.95
N ALA A 80 -25.22 6.45 -0.87
CA ALA A 80 -25.95 6.44 0.38
C ALA A 80 -27.41 6.79 0.11
N ARG A 81 -28.27 5.79 0.27
CA ARG A 81 -29.71 5.94 0.48
C ARG A 81 -29.99 5.51 1.91
#